data_AF-A0A1Q8A1N9-F1
#
_entry.id   AF-A0A1Q8A1N9-F1
#
_cell.length_a   1.000
_cell.length_b   1.000
_cell.length_c   1.000
_cell.angle_alpha   90.00
_cell.angle_beta   90.00
_cell.angle_gamma   90.00
#
_symmetry.space_group_name_H-M   'P 1'
#
loop_
_entity.id
_entity.type
_entity.pdbx_description
1 polymer ?
#
loop_
_entity_poly.entity_id
_entity_poly.type
_entity_poly.pdbx_seq_one_letter_code
_entity_poly.pdbx_strand_id
1 'polypeptide(L)'
;MKRIIASAACALIFAGICTAATPTFNKDIAPILYQNCATCHRPGEVAPFPLLTYQDAAKRAKLISTVTEKRYMPPWKAEPGYGSFANERRLTDAQIEVIKSWAEAGAPEGDINEKPVQPVFTEGWLGGEPDQVVKMPVKYSVPADGPDQFQCFVLPLNLDKDVYVSLLEFRPDNRRVVHHALVFLDPNGAGRKLASADGMYPCFGGPRIPVATLTGGWAPGAVPGARSQEYARPIPKGADLVLQIHYHPSGKPEEDQSSLGLSFSGPPSRGRTAAIMFNTRINIPPGDPHYVVKSSLVLPRDVELGGITPHAHYLCKEMKIAAYLPDGSVEPLIWIKDWDFNWQGGYQYKKPLALPKGTRVEMEYTYDNSENNPRNPAHPPVRVRWGEQTKDEMAVAFLAVVLPSPSDVQSFQQQLSAQYLETIFSGEVTLEDLPPEMTPQQRQTVTMIFNLFDKNKDGKLDREEVAALLEFVRSRR
;
A
#
# COMPACT_ATOMS: atom_id res chain seq x y z
N MET A 1 70.19 40.31 -49.24
CA MET A 1 69.69 40.17 -47.86
C MET A 1 68.28 40.74 -47.77
N LYS A 2 67.24 39.92 -47.79
CA LYS A 2 65.86 40.33 -47.46
C LYS A 2 65.34 39.37 -46.39
N ARG A 3 65.12 39.92 -45.19
CA ARG A 3 64.65 39.20 -43.99
C ARG A 3 63.16 38.91 -44.12
N ILE A 4 62.79 37.66 -43.91
CA ILE A 4 61.40 37.19 -43.79
C ILE A 4 60.97 37.47 -42.35
N ILE A 5 59.92 38.27 -42.16
CA ILE A 5 59.24 38.46 -40.88
C ILE A 5 58.02 37.55 -40.92
N ALA A 6 58.04 36.47 -40.14
CA ALA A 6 56.88 35.61 -39.93
C ALA A 6 56.04 36.18 -38.77
N SER A 7 54.85 36.67 -39.07
CA SER A 7 53.84 37.04 -38.08
C SER A 7 53.17 35.78 -37.53
N ALA A 8 53.38 35.47 -36.25
CA ALA A 8 52.64 34.45 -35.53
C ALA A 8 51.27 35.03 -35.12
N ALA A 9 50.20 34.59 -35.78
CA ALA A 9 48.84 34.87 -35.37
C ALA A 9 48.46 33.91 -34.22
N CYS A 10 48.31 34.45 -33.02
CA CYS A 10 47.82 33.72 -31.85
C CYS A 10 46.30 33.61 -31.94
N ALA A 11 45.78 32.45 -32.34
CA ALA A 11 44.34 32.17 -32.32
C ALA A 11 43.91 31.81 -30.89
N LEU A 12 43.30 32.77 -30.19
CA LEU A 12 42.61 32.54 -28.92
C LEU A 12 41.33 31.76 -29.17
N ILE A 13 41.33 30.46 -28.85
CA ILE A 13 40.12 29.64 -28.78
C ILE A 13 39.42 30.01 -27.46
N PHE A 14 38.41 30.88 -27.54
CA PHE A 14 37.46 31.05 -26.44
C PHE A 14 36.57 29.82 -26.39
N ALA A 15 36.91 28.87 -25.50
CA ALA A 15 35.95 27.87 -25.04
C ALA A 15 34.88 28.61 -24.24
N GLY A 16 33.74 28.87 -24.87
CA GLY A 16 32.56 29.41 -24.17
C GLY A 16 32.17 28.42 -23.07
N ILE A 17 32.42 28.80 -21.82
CA ILE A 17 31.85 28.13 -20.66
C ILE A 17 30.36 28.42 -20.74
N CYS A 18 29.59 27.47 -21.26
CA CYS A 18 28.14 27.51 -21.19
C CYS A 18 27.78 27.30 -19.71
N THR A 19 27.74 28.37 -18.93
CA THR A 19 27.20 28.32 -17.56
C THR A 19 25.74 27.91 -17.67
N ALA A 20 25.41 26.72 -17.17
CA ALA A 20 24.02 26.29 -17.10
C ALA A 20 23.21 27.38 -16.38
N ALA A 21 22.07 27.77 -16.96
CA ALA A 21 21.22 28.81 -16.39
C ALA A 21 20.76 28.40 -14.99
N THR A 22 20.85 29.30 -14.03
CA THR A 22 20.39 29.07 -12.65
C THR A 22 18.90 28.75 -12.66
N PRO A 23 18.48 27.61 -12.07
CA PRO A 23 17.06 27.27 -12.01
C PRO A 23 16.27 28.31 -11.22
N THR A 24 15.01 28.54 -11.60
CA THR A 24 14.11 29.50 -10.95
C THR A 24 12.82 28.86 -10.49
N PHE A 25 12.13 29.50 -9.54
CA PHE A 25 10.88 28.96 -9.02
C PHE A 25 9.82 28.83 -10.11
N ASN A 26 9.57 29.91 -10.85
CA ASN A 26 8.49 29.98 -11.83
C ASN A 26 8.71 28.95 -12.94
N LYS A 27 9.91 28.87 -13.51
CA LYS A 27 10.18 27.99 -14.64
C LYS A 27 10.40 26.52 -14.25
N ASP A 28 11.23 26.27 -13.23
CA ASP A 28 11.83 24.95 -13.02
C ASP A 28 11.25 24.23 -11.79
N ILE A 29 10.97 24.96 -10.70
CA ILE A 29 10.58 24.35 -9.42
C ILE A 29 9.06 24.20 -9.28
N ALA A 30 8.29 25.21 -9.68
CA ALA A 30 6.84 25.19 -9.58
C ALA A 30 6.23 23.96 -10.29
N PRO A 31 6.63 23.60 -11.53
CA PRO A 31 6.14 22.37 -12.16
C PRO A 31 6.44 21.11 -11.35
N ILE A 32 7.64 20.99 -10.76
CA ILE A 32 8.04 19.83 -9.96
C ILE A 32 7.19 19.74 -8.68
N LEU A 33 7.02 20.85 -7.96
CA LEU A 33 6.23 20.89 -6.73
C LEU A 33 4.74 20.63 -7.00
N TYR A 34 4.21 21.18 -8.10
CA TYR A 34 2.80 21.00 -8.48
C TYR A 34 2.49 19.56 -8.81
N GLN A 35 3.39 18.87 -9.51
CA GLN A 35 3.21 17.49 -9.90
C GLN A 35 3.41 16.51 -8.74
N ASN A 36 4.40 16.74 -7.86
CA ASN A 36 4.87 15.71 -6.92
C ASN A 36 4.56 16.02 -5.44
N CYS A 37 4.27 17.27 -5.09
CA CYS A 37 4.11 17.69 -3.70
C CYS A 37 2.74 18.28 -3.39
N ALA A 38 2.11 18.97 -4.35
CA ALA A 38 0.94 19.80 -4.12
C ALA A 38 -0.33 19.01 -3.73
N THR A 39 -0.40 17.70 -4.02
CA THR A 39 -1.48 16.82 -3.53
C THR A 39 -1.58 16.84 -2.00
N CYS A 40 -0.44 16.89 -1.31
CA CYS A 40 -0.39 16.93 0.15
C CYS A 40 -0.10 18.35 0.67
N HIS A 41 0.75 19.10 -0.03
CA HIS A 41 1.20 20.44 0.34
C HIS A 41 0.30 21.54 -0.24
N ARG A 42 -0.98 21.50 0.12
CA ARG A 42 -1.98 22.54 -0.19
C ARG A 42 -2.85 22.82 1.04
N PRO A 43 -3.51 23.98 1.13
CA PRO A 43 -4.39 24.28 2.25
C PRO A 43 -5.44 23.19 2.49
N GLY A 44 -5.64 22.83 3.76
CA GLY A 44 -6.64 21.83 4.17
C GLY A 44 -6.22 20.36 4.00
N GLU A 45 -5.05 20.08 3.43
CA GLU A 45 -4.53 18.72 3.28
C GLU A 45 -3.55 18.32 4.41
N VAL A 46 -3.07 17.08 4.35
CA VAL A 46 -2.27 16.42 5.41
C VAL A 46 -0.94 17.12 5.73
N ALA A 47 -0.32 17.82 4.78
CA ALA A 47 0.98 18.42 5.03
C ALA A 47 0.86 19.69 5.89
N PRO A 48 1.82 19.95 6.79
CA PRO A 48 1.73 21.07 7.75
C PRO A 48 1.86 22.46 7.11
N PHE A 49 2.19 22.55 5.82
CA PHE A 49 2.31 23.81 5.09
C PHE A 49 2.07 23.63 3.59
N PRO A 50 1.58 24.69 2.90
CA PRO A 50 1.43 24.68 1.44
C PRO A 50 2.78 24.85 0.73
N LEU A 51 2.83 24.43 -0.54
CA LEU A 51 3.97 24.64 -1.46
C LEU A 51 3.51 25.21 -2.82
N LEU A 52 2.37 25.91 -2.86
CA LEU A 52 1.77 26.41 -4.10
C LEU A 52 2.36 27.74 -4.58
N THR A 53 2.93 28.54 -3.67
CA THR A 53 3.45 29.88 -3.96
C THR A 53 4.97 29.94 -3.86
N TYR A 54 5.57 30.93 -4.51
CA TYR A 54 7.00 31.21 -4.39
C TYR A 54 7.38 31.47 -2.93
N GLN A 55 6.60 32.30 -2.23
CA GLN A 55 6.88 32.66 -0.83
C GLN A 55 6.87 31.43 0.08
N ASP A 56 5.98 30.47 -0.18
CA ASP A 56 5.94 29.22 0.59
C ASP A 56 7.14 28.32 0.32
N ALA A 57 7.53 28.16 -0.94
CA ALA A 57 8.65 27.33 -1.33
C ALA A 57 9.99 27.95 -0.91
N ALA A 58 10.22 29.23 -1.20
CA ALA A 58 11.48 29.92 -0.96
C ALA A 58 11.86 29.96 0.53
N LYS A 59 10.88 30.20 1.41
CA LYS A 59 11.07 30.14 2.88
C LYS A 59 11.58 28.78 3.37
N ARG A 60 11.38 27.72 2.57
CA ARG A 60 11.70 26.33 2.90
C ARG A 60 12.70 25.70 1.94
N ALA A 61 13.34 26.47 1.05
CA ALA A 61 14.17 25.94 -0.03
C ALA A 61 15.25 24.96 0.47
N LYS A 62 15.98 25.32 1.54
CA LYS A 62 16.99 24.45 2.16
C LYS A 62 16.41 23.14 2.70
N LEU A 63 15.24 23.21 3.33
CA LEU A 63 14.56 22.03 3.86
C LEU A 63 14.10 21.13 2.70
N ILE A 64 13.46 21.71 1.67
CA ILE A 64 13.01 21.01 0.47
C ILE A 64 14.19 20.29 -0.19
N SER A 65 15.32 20.97 -0.39
CA SER A 65 16.56 20.36 -0.89
C SER A 65 16.98 19.16 -0.03
N THR A 66 17.11 19.36 1.29
CA THR A 66 17.57 18.30 2.21
C THR A 66 16.68 17.06 2.18
N VAL A 67 15.35 17.23 2.21
CA VAL A 67 14.43 16.08 2.28
C VAL A 67 14.28 15.37 0.95
N THR A 68 14.43 16.08 -0.17
CA THR A 68 14.37 15.50 -1.52
C THR A 68 15.66 14.78 -1.88
N GLU A 69 16.82 15.33 -1.53
CA GLU A 69 18.13 14.66 -1.65
C GLU A 69 18.17 13.34 -0.88
N LYS A 70 17.62 13.32 0.34
CA LYS A 70 17.51 12.11 1.15
C LYS A 70 16.42 11.14 0.68
N ARG A 71 15.66 11.50 -0.38
CA ARG A 71 14.48 10.76 -0.85
C ARG A 71 13.45 10.47 0.25
N TYR A 72 13.43 11.33 1.28
CA TYR A 72 12.44 11.29 2.34
C TYR A 72 11.09 11.81 1.83
N MET A 73 11.14 12.83 0.98
CA MET A 73 9.97 13.40 0.31
C MET A 73 10.19 13.48 -1.20
N PRO A 74 9.11 13.37 -1.99
CA PRO A 74 7.80 12.87 -1.60
C PRO A 74 7.86 11.37 -1.22
N PRO A 75 6.94 10.89 -0.36
CA PRO A 75 6.99 9.52 0.13
C PRO A 75 6.58 8.54 -0.99
N TRP A 76 7.59 7.96 -1.62
CA TRP A 76 7.46 6.94 -2.66
C TRP A 76 8.60 5.92 -2.55
N LYS A 77 8.27 4.69 -2.14
CA LYS A 77 9.28 3.68 -1.77
C LYS A 77 9.64 2.73 -2.90
N ALA A 78 8.81 2.61 -3.94
CA ALA A 78 9.13 1.80 -5.10
C ALA A 78 10.31 2.38 -5.88
N GLU A 79 11.25 1.51 -6.25
CA GLU A 79 12.39 1.84 -7.10
C GLU A 79 11.98 1.91 -8.58
N PRO A 80 12.61 2.81 -9.36
CA PRO A 80 12.35 2.92 -10.78
C PRO A 80 12.77 1.65 -11.51
N GLY A 81 12.01 1.25 -12.52
CA GLY A 81 12.28 0.05 -13.33
C GLY A 81 11.68 -1.25 -12.78
N TYR A 82 10.98 -1.22 -11.65
CA TYR A 82 10.31 -2.37 -11.04
C TYR A 82 8.82 -2.11 -10.95
N GLY A 83 8.12 -2.37 -12.06
CA GLY A 83 6.75 -1.93 -12.28
C GLY A 83 6.67 -0.48 -12.80
N SER A 84 5.51 -0.16 -13.40
CA SER A 84 5.21 1.19 -13.89
C SER A 84 3.86 1.63 -13.34
N PHE A 85 3.86 2.63 -12.45
CA PHE A 85 2.71 2.95 -11.62
C PHE A 85 2.02 4.28 -12.01
N ALA A 86 0.70 4.29 -12.02
CA ALA A 86 -0.13 5.47 -12.33
C ALA A 86 -0.03 6.54 -11.25
N ASN A 87 0.14 6.12 -10.00
CA ASN A 87 0.22 6.99 -8.83
C ASN A 87 1.66 7.29 -8.40
N GLU A 88 2.64 7.11 -9.29
CA GLU A 88 4.04 7.43 -9.03
C GLU A 88 4.24 8.92 -8.76
N ARG A 89 4.92 9.21 -7.64
CA ARG A 89 5.25 10.59 -7.21
C ARG A 89 6.76 10.79 -7.07
N ARG A 90 7.58 9.87 -7.55
CA ARG A 90 9.03 9.89 -7.35
C ARG A 90 9.66 11.06 -8.08
N LEU A 91 10.58 11.76 -7.40
CA LEU A 91 11.48 12.71 -8.06
C LEU A 91 12.63 11.97 -8.76
N THR A 92 12.88 12.35 -10.01
CA THR A 92 14.07 11.90 -10.75
C THR A 92 15.33 12.54 -10.17
N ASP A 93 16.50 11.93 -10.40
CA ASP A 93 17.78 12.51 -9.95
C ASP A 93 18.01 13.92 -10.53
N ALA A 94 17.61 14.14 -11.78
CA ALA A 94 17.68 15.45 -12.41
C ALA A 94 16.78 16.49 -11.72
N GLN A 95 15.55 16.11 -11.33
CA GLN A 95 14.66 17.00 -10.59
C GLN A 95 15.21 17.34 -9.19
N ILE A 96 15.81 16.36 -8.50
CA ILE A 96 16.47 16.58 -7.21
C ILE A 96 17.63 17.58 -7.37
N GLU A 97 18.46 17.41 -8.41
CA GLU A 97 19.59 18.32 -8.67
C GLU A 97 19.13 19.74 -9.01
N VAL A 98 18.02 19.88 -9.76
CA VAL A 98 17.41 21.19 -10.05
C VAL A 98 16.92 21.86 -8.76
N ILE A 99 16.24 21.13 -7.88
CA ILE A 99 15.78 21.65 -6.58
C ILE A 99 16.96 22.10 -5.72
N LYS A 100 18.01 21.28 -5.68
CA LYS A 100 19.25 21.57 -4.95
C LYS A 100 19.91 22.85 -5.46
N SER A 101 20.17 22.90 -6.77
CA SER A 101 20.79 24.05 -7.43
C SER A 101 20.00 25.34 -7.21
N TRP A 102 18.67 25.28 -7.27
CA TRP A 102 17.80 26.42 -6.94
C TRP A 102 17.95 26.88 -5.49
N ALA A 103 17.97 25.94 -4.54
CA ALA A 103 18.11 26.26 -3.12
C ALA A 103 19.49 26.84 -2.79
N GLU A 104 20.56 26.31 -3.39
CA GLU A 104 21.94 26.81 -3.24
C GLU A 104 22.11 28.21 -3.84
N ALA A 105 21.41 28.51 -4.95
CA ALA A 105 21.40 29.82 -5.57
C ALA A 105 20.57 30.89 -4.82
N GLY A 106 20.06 30.56 -3.62
CA GLY A 106 19.25 31.49 -2.82
C GLY A 106 17.78 31.55 -3.23
N ALA A 107 17.28 30.52 -3.94
CA ALA A 107 15.89 30.36 -4.34
C ALA A 107 15.33 31.51 -5.20
N PRO A 108 15.91 31.83 -6.36
CA PRO A 108 15.39 32.90 -7.23
C PRO A 108 13.96 32.60 -7.74
N GLU A 109 13.11 33.62 -7.80
CA GLU A 109 11.70 33.47 -8.26
C GLU A 109 11.60 33.24 -9.77
N GLY A 110 12.38 33.98 -10.58
CA GLY A 110 12.33 33.92 -12.05
C GLY A 110 11.28 34.83 -12.68
N ASP A 111 11.17 34.79 -14.00
CA ASP A 111 10.20 35.60 -14.76
C ASP A 111 8.77 35.13 -14.43
N ILE A 112 7.88 36.10 -14.16
CA ILE A 112 6.46 35.83 -13.89
C ILE A 112 5.75 35.21 -15.10
N ASN A 113 6.21 35.49 -16.31
CA ASN A 113 5.63 34.94 -17.55
C ASN A 113 5.96 33.45 -17.76
N GLU A 114 6.96 32.92 -17.05
CA GLU A 114 7.31 31.49 -17.08
C GLU A 114 6.56 30.70 -16.00
N LYS A 115 5.78 31.36 -15.13
CA LYS A 115 5.08 30.71 -14.03
C LYS A 115 3.95 29.82 -14.56
N PRO A 116 3.95 28.50 -14.26
CA PRO A 116 2.87 27.62 -14.66
C PRO A 116 1.58 28.00 -13.92
N VAL A 117 0.46 27.67 -14.55
CA VAL A 117 -0.85 27.78 -13.91
C VAL A 117 -0.87 26.87 -12.67
N GLN A 118 -1.30 27.41 -11.53
CA GLN A 118 -1.45 26.62 -10.32
C GLN A 118 -2.47 25.49 -10.53
N PRO A 119 -2.24 24.29 -9.96
CA PRO A 119 -3.20 23.21 -10.04
C PRO A 119 -4.52 23.62 -9.41
N VAL A 120 -5.61 23.38 -10.12
CA VAL A 120 -6.96 23.49 -9.57
C VAL A 120 -7.31 22.16 -8.93
N PHE A 121 -7.80 22.21 -7.70
CA PHE A 121 -8.13 21.03 -6.93
C PHE A 121 -9.63 20.96 -6.68
N THR A 122 -10.20 19.79 -6.90
CA THR A 122 -11.59 19.52 -6.56
C THR A 122 -11.78 19.62 -5.04
N GLU A 123 -12.71 20.46 -4.61
CA GLU A 123 -13.18 20.50 -3.23
C GLU A 123 -14.22 19.40 -2.99
N GLY A 124 -14.23 18.84 -1.78
CA GLY A 124 -15.18 17.79 -1.42
C GLY A 124 -14.79 16.41 -1.94
N TRP A 125 -15.61 15.83 -2.80
CA TRP A 125 -15.47 14.46 -3.33
C TRP A 125 -14.72 14.47 -4.65
N LEU A 126 -13.52 13.88 -4.67
CA LEU A 126 -12.64 13.84 -5.84
C LEU A 126 -13.22 12.98 -6.96
N GLY A 127 -13.98 11.93 -6.62
CA GLY A 127 -14.68 11.05 -7.55
C GLY A 127 -16.03 11.56 -8.05
N GLY A 128 -16.35 12.83 -7.80
CA GLY A 128 -17.68 13.42 -8.01
C GLY A 128 -18.66 13.09 -6.87
N GLU A 129 -19.82 13.75 -6.86
CA GLU A 129 -20.82 13.58 -5.79
C GLU A 129 -21.27 12.12 -5.63
N PRO A 130 -21.13 11.51 -4.43
CA PRO A 130 -21.53 10.13 -4.19
C PRO A 130 -23.05 9.99 -4.10
N ASP A 131 -23.56 8.84 -4.50
CA ASP A 131 -24.99 8.49 -4.39
C ASP A 131 -25.40 8.26 -2.93
N GLN A 132 -24.45 7.81 -2.09
CA GLN A 132 -24.65 7.67 -0.66
C GLN A 132 -23.40 8.09 0.11
N VAL A 133 -23.57 8.90 1.15
CA VAL A 133 -22.53 9.18 2.13
C VAL A 133 -22.86 8.47 3.44
N VAL A 134 -21.93 7.69 3.96
CA VAL A 134 -22.00 7.12 5.30
C VAL A 134 -20.90 7.69 6.17
N LYS A 135 -21.24 8.07 7.40
CA LYS A 135 -20.34 8.76 8.34
C LYS A 135 -20.11 7.89 9.57
N MET A 136 -18.94 8.02 10.19
CA MET A 136 -18.72 7.48 11.52
C MET A 136 -19.88 7.84 12.47
N PRO A 137 -20.40 6.86 13.23
CA PRO A 137 -21.60 7.05 14.05
C PRO A 137 -21.40 8.11 15.15
N VAL A 138 -20.17 8.25 15.64
CA VAL A 138 -19.77 9.24 16.64
C VAL A 138 -18.45 9.90 16.26
N LYS A 139 -18.19 11.08 16.85
CA LYS A 139 -16.84 11.66 16.86
C LYS A 139 -15.93 10.79 17.72
N TYR A 140 -14.75 10.50 17.21
CA TYR A 140 -13.71 9.80 17.95
C TYR A 140 -12.69 10.79 18.50
N SER A 141 -12.36 10.65 19.80
CA SER A 141 -11.36 11.49 20.47
C SER A 141 -9.99 10.83 20.35
N VAL A 142 -9.04 11.53 19.75
CA VAL A 142 -7.64 11.12 19.65
C VAL A 142 -6.85 11.88 20.71
N PRO A 143 -6.12 11.20 21.61
CA PRO A 143 -5.31 11.85 22.63
C PRO A 143 -4.16 12.63 21.98
N ALA A 144 -3.56 13.53 22.77
CA ALA A 144 -2.42 14.32 22.33
C ALA A 144 -1.17 13.49 22.06
N ASP A 145 -0.98 12.45 22.87
CA ASP A 145 0.19 11.60 22.90
C ASP A 145 -0.22 10.14 23.16
N GLY A 146 0.78 9.27 23.20
CA GLY A 146 0.60 7.83 23.40
C GLY A 146 0.81 7.02 22.13
N PRO A 147 0.53 5.71 22.19
CA PRO A 147 0.69 4.83 21.05
C PRO A 147 -0.38 5.11 19.98
N ASP A 148 -0.08 4.66 18.77
CA ASP A 148 -1.05 4.57 17.69
C ASP A 148 -2.31 3.77 18.11
N GLN A 149 -3.47 4.21 17.62
CA GLN A 149 -4.75 3.59 17.93
C GLN A 149 -5.41 3.03 16.67
N PHE A 150 -5.96 1.82 16.77
CA PHE A 150 -6.68 1.16 15.68
C PHE A 150 -8.12 0.93 16.10
N GLN A 151 -9.02 1.70 15.51
CA GLN A 151 -10.43 1.71 15.88
C GLN A 151 -11.29 1.32 14.68
N CYS A 152 -12.25 0.43 14.90
CA CYS A 152 -13.23 0.04 13.91
C CYS A 152 -14.55 0.73 14.20
N PHE A 153 -15.19 1.22 13.14
CA PHE A 153 -16.50 1.84 13.16
C PHE A 153 -17.42 1.05 12.25
N VAL A 154 -18.59 0.67 12.76
CA VAL A 154 -19.62 0.00 11.96
C VAL A 154 -20.46 1.07 11.28
N LEU A 155 -20.58 0.97 9.97
CA LEU A 155 -21.28 1.92 9.11
C LEU A 155 -22.46 1.20 8.44
N PRO A 156 -23.68 1.34 9.00
CA PRO A 156 -24.87 0.77 8.39
C PRO A 156 -25.15 1.40 7.04
N LEU A 157 -25.28 0.58 6.00
CA LEU A 157 -25.63 1.07 4.67
C LEU A 157 -27.15 1.22 4.48
N ASN A 158 -27.96 0.48 5.27
CA ASN A 158 -29.42 0.50 5.22
C ASN A 158 -30.00 0.31 3.81
N LEU A 159 -29.34 -0.53 3.00
CA LEU A 159 -29.75 -0.82 1.63
C LEU A 159 -31.07 -1.60 1.61
N ASP A 160 -31.97 -1.22 0.71
CA ASP A 160 -33.26 -1.89 0.47
C ASP A 160 -33.16 -3.03 -0.57
N LYS A 161 -32.08 -3.02 -1.36
CA LYS A 161 -31.73 -3.99 -2.41
C LYS A 161 -30.21 -4.14 -2.54
N ASP A 162 -29.77 -5.14 -3.30
CA ASP A 162 -28.37 -5.28 -3.68
C ASP A 162 -27.93 -4.12 -4.58
N VAL A 163 -26.71 -3.61 -4.38
CA VAL A 163 -26.13 -2.51 -5.17
C VAL A 163 -24.75 -2.87 -5.68
N TYR A 164 -24.30 -2.16 -6.72
CA TYR A 164 -22.96 -2.31 -7.28
C TYR A 164 -22.18 -1.00 -7.13
N VAL A 165 -21.16 -1.00 -6.28
CA VAL A 165 -20.34 0.19 -6.00
C VAL A 165 -19.23 0.32 -7.02
N SER A 166 -19.31 1.34 -7.88
CA SER A 166 -18.31 1.67 -8.91
C SER A 166 -17.15 2.50 -8.37
N LEU A 167 -17.36 3.21 -7.25
CA LEU A 167 -16.34 3.94 -6.54
C LEU A 167 -16.66 4.00 -5.04
N LEU A 168 -15.61 3.82 -4.24
CA LEU A 168 -15.62 4.08 -2.82
C LEU A 168 -14.53 5.08 -2.51
N GLU A 169 -14.89 6.23 -1.96
CA GLU A 169 -13.98 7.30 -1.58
C GLU A 169 -14.03 7.52 -0.08
N PHE A 170 -12.88 7.42 0.60
CA PHE A 170 -12.76 7.77 2.00
C PHE A 170 -12.34 9.23 2.14
N ARG A 171 -13.04 9.97 3.01
CA ARG A 171 -12.77 11.36 3.31
C ARG A 171 -12.49 11.52 4.79
N PRO A 172 -11.22 11.71 5.19
CA PRO A 172 -10.91 12.02 6.57
C PRO A 172 -11.49 13.38 6.95
N ASP A 173 -12.10 13.44 8.14
CA ASP A 173 -12.54 14.71 8.73
C ASP A 173 -11.33 15.46 9.29
N ASN A 174 -10.44 14.74 9.98
CA ASN A 174 -9.19 15.27 10.51
C ASN A 174 -7.96 14.55 9.95
N ARG A 175 -7.43 15.10 8.84
CA ARG A 175 -6.23 14.59 8.15
C ARG A 175 -4.95 14.60 9.01
N ARG A 176 -4.93 15.31 10.14
CA ARG A 176 -3.73 15.38 11.01
C ARG A 176 -3.52 14.10 11.80
N VAL A 177 -4.61 13.39 12.12
CA VAL A 177 -4.57 12.21 12.99
C VAL A 177 -4.90 10.92 12.26
N VAL A 178 -5.61 10.97 11.12
CA VAL A 178 -5.87 9.77 10.32
C VAL A 178 -4.62 9.38 9.54
N HIS A 179 -3.93 8.33 9.98
CA HIS A 179 -2.73 7.82 9.33
C HIS A 179 -3.05 6.86 8.17
N HIS A 180 -4.06 6.01 8.31
CA HIS A 180 -4.70 5.30 7.20
C HIS A 180 -6.08 4.79 7.57
N ALA A 181 -6.86 4.39 6.57
CA ALA A 181 -8.16 3.75 6.76
C ALA A 181 -8.31 2.53 5.85
N LEU A 182 -8.90 1.46 6.37
CA LEU A 182 -9.28 0.26 5.62
C LEU A 182 -10.79 0.05 5.73
N VAL A 183 -11.40 -0.38 4.63
CA VAL A 183 -12.85 -0.58 4.55
C VAL A 183 -13.14 -2.02 4.23
N PHE A 184 -13.88 -2.69 5.11
CA PHE A 184 -14.27 -4.08 4.96
C PHE A 184 -15.78 -4.18 4.75
N LEU A 185 -16.19 -5.04 3.81
CA LEU A 185 -17.59 -5.44 3.68
C LEU A 185 -17.93 -6.45 4.77
N ASP A 186 -19.01 -6.19 5.51
CA ASP A 186 -19.58 -7.09 6.51
C ASP A 186 -21.01 -7.49 6.09
N PRO A 187 -21.17 -8.61 5.35
CA PRO A 187 -22.46 -9.02 4.84
C PRO A 187 -23.39 -9.56 5.92
N ASN A 188 -22.89 -9.87 7.12
CA ASN A 188 -23.62 -10.59 8.16
C ASN A 188 -23.84 -9.76 9.44
N GLY A 189 -23.41 -8.50 9.45
CA GLY A 189 -23.49 -7.62 10.62
C GLY A 189 -22.68 -8.13 11.82
N ALA A 190 -21.57 -8.84 11.58
CA ALA A 190 -20.69 -9.34 12.63
C ALA A 190 -20.06 -8.19 13.44
N GLY A 191 -19.72 -7.08 12.78
CA GLY A 191 -19.16 -5.88 13.42
C GLY A 191 -20.10 -5.28 14.45
N ARG A 192 -21.43 -5.31 14.20
CA ARG A 192 -22.43 -4.82 15.17
C ARG A 192 -22.38 -5.58 16.49
N LYS A 193 -21.96 -6.84 16.49
CA LYS A 193 -21.86 -7.67 17.71
C LYS A 193 -20.61 -7.33 18.54
N LEU A 194 -19.59 -6.74 17.92
CA LEU A 194 -18.35 -6.33 18.57
C LEU A 194 -18.42 -4.87 19.06
N ALA A 195 -19.21 -4.06 18.36
CA ALA A 195 -19.33 -2.63 18.63
C ALA A 195 -19.97 -2.34 19.99
N SER A 196 -19.49 -1.27 20.64
CA SER A 196 -20.15 -0.64 21.77
C SER A 196 -21.47 0.04 21.33
N ALA A 197 -22.17 0.65 22.29
CA ALA A 197 -23.35 1.49 22.00
C ALA A 197 -23.05 2.64 21.01
N ASP A 198 -21.78 3.07 20.94
CA ASP A 198 -21.32 4.12 20.02
C ASP A 198 -21.00 3.59 18.62
N GLY A 199 -21.21 2.30 18.35
CA GLY A 199 -20.98 1.71 17.03
C GLY A 199 -19.50 1.49 16.68
N MET A 200 -18.62 1.39 17.68
CA MET A 200 -17.18 1.22 17.48
C MET A 200 -16.53 0.22 18.43
N TYR A 201 -15.35 -0.27 18.08
CA TYR A 201 -14.55 -1.16 18.91
C TYR A 201 -13.06 -1.10 18.54
N PRO A 202 -12.13 -1.35 19.49
CA PRO A 202 -10.71 -1.49 19.18
C PRO A 202 -10.49 -2.68 18.25
N CYS A 203 -9.75 -2.48 17.17
CA CYS A 203 -9.55 -3.49 16.15
C CYS A 203 -8.13 -3.49 15.60
N PHE A 204 -7.17 -3.42 16.50
CA PHE A 204 -5.78 -3.61 16.14
C PHE A 204 -5.58 -4.98 15.44
N GLY A 205 -4.84 -4.96 14.32
CA GLY A 205 -4.46 -6.12 13.50
C GLY A 205 -5.44 -6.55 12.41
N GLY A 206 -6.70 -6.10 12.50
CA GLY A 206 -7.72 -6.42 11.49
C GLY A 206 -9.13 -6.14 12.00
N PRO A 207 -10.16 -6.35 11.17
CA PRO A 207 -11.54 -6.01 11.52
C PRO A 207 -12.19 -6.97 12.52
N ARG A 208 -11.53 -8.07 12.92
CA ARG A 208 -12.02 -9.06 13.90
C ARG A 208 -13.36 -9.72 13.53
N ILE A 209 -13.78 -9.65 12.26
CA ILE A 209 -14.98 -10.31 11.73
C ILE A 209 -14.60 -11.51 10.85
N PRO A 210 -15.38 -12.60 10.87
CA PRO A 210 -15.02 -13.87 10.23
C PRO A 210 -15.06 -13.85 8.69
N VAL A 211 -15.83 -12.93 8.10
CA VAL A 211 -15.94 -12.75 6.65
C VAL A 211 -15.72 -11.27 6.35
N ALA A 212 -14.44 -10.86 6.29
CA ALA A 212 -14.05 -9.51 5.93
C ALA A 212 -13.52 -9.48 4.50
N THR A 213 -14.20 -8.78 3.59
CA THR A 213 -13.63 -8.49 2.27
C THR A 213 -13.08 -7.07 2.26
N LEU A 214 -11.76 -6.93 2.15
CA LEU A 214 -11.12 -5.61 1.99
C LEU A 214 -11.62 -4.97 0.68
N THR A 215 -12.42 -3.93 0.84
CA THR A 215 -13.17 -3.25 -0.21
C THR A 215 -12.58 -1.86 -0.50
N GLY A 216 -11.79 -1.30 0.41
CA GLY A 216 -11.11 -0.03 0.17
C GLY A 216 -9.97 0.19 1.13
N GLY A 217 -9.06 1.07 0.73
CA GLY A 217 -7.98 1.54 1.58
C GLY A 217 -7.66 2.98 1.22
N TRP A 218 -7.25 3.75 2.22
CA TRP A 218 -6.81 5.13 2.05
C TRP A 218 -5.59 5.39 2.93
N ALA A 219 -4.63 6.12 2.39
CA ALA A 219 -3.48 6.66 3.10
C ALA A 219 -3.24 8.10 2.62
N PRO A 220 -2.52 8.93 3.39
CA PRO A 220 -2.16 10.29 3.01
C PRO A 220 -1.66 10.43 1.56
N GLY A 221 -2.33 11.32 0.81
CA GLY A 221 -2.05 11.57 -0.60
C GLY A 221 -2.63 10.55 -1.58
N ALA A 222 -3.40 9.55 -1.11
CA ALA A 222 -4.19 8.70 -1.99
C ALA A 222 -5.29 9.52 -2.69
N VAL A 223 -5.44 9.29 -3.98
CA VAL A 223 -6.51 9.85 -4.82
C VAL A 223 -7.40 8.68 -5.25
N PRO A 224 -8.73 8.80 -5.19
CA PRO A 224 -9.60 7.75 -5.69
C PRO A 224 -9.35 7.50 -7.18
N GLY A 225 -9.51 6.26 -7.61
CA GLY A 225 -9.57 5.94 -9.04
C GLY A 225 -10.84 6.52 -9.67
N ALA A 226 -10.91 6.46 -11.00
CA ALA A 226 -12.15 6.79 -11.71
C ALA A 226 -13.27 5.80 -11.35
N ARG A 227 -14.53 6.27 -11.39
CA ARG A 227 -15.69 5.38 -11.32
C ARG A 227 -15.59 4.34 -12.43
N SER A 228 -15.79 3.07 -12.08
CA SER A 228 -15.78 1.98 -13.05
C SER A 228 -16.92 1.00 -12.79
N GLN A 229 -17.88 0.96 -13.71
CA GLN A 229 -18.89 -0.11 -13.71
C GLN A 229 -18.23 -1.47 -13.96
N GLU A 230 -17.23 -1.53 -14.84
CA GLU A 230 -16.51 -2.76 -15.20
C GLU A 230 -15.97 -3.50 -13.97
N TYR A 231 -15.51 -2.75 -12.96
CA TYR A 231 -14.94 -3.26 -11.72
C TYR A 231 -15.81 -3.01 -10.48
N ALA A 232 -17.10 -2.73 -10.69
CA ALA A 232 -18.02 -2.44 -9.59
C ALA A 232 -18.13 -3.64 -8.63
N ARG A 233 -18.28 -3.34 -7.34
CA ARG A 233 -18.35 -4.36 -6.30
C ARG A 233 -19.79 -4.63 -5.87
N PRO A 234 -20.25 -5.88 -5.90
CA PRO A 234 -21.56 -6.21 -5.36
C PRO A 234 -21.56 -6.02 -3.85
N ILE A 235 -22.54 -5.28 -3.35
CA ILE A 235 -22.84 -5.15 -1.92
C ILE A 235 -24.27 -5.65 -1.72
N PRO A 236 -24.47 -6.74 -0.96
CA PRO A 236 -25.79 -7.29 -0.76
C PRO A 236 -26.63 -6.39 0.15
N LYS A 237 -27.94 -6.47 -0.03
CA LYS A 237 -28.93 -5.88 0.86
C LYS A 237 -28.62 -6.23 2.32
N GLY A 238 -28.71 -5.24 3.21
CA GLY A 238 -28.53 -5.43 4.65
C GLY A 238 -27.07 -5.57 5.11
N ALA A 239 -26.10 -5.50 4.19
CA ALA A 239 -24.68 -5.43 4.57
C ALA A 239 -24.32 -4.10 5.22
N ASP A 240 -23.28 -4.15 6.05
CA ASP A 240 -22.60 -2.99 6.61
C ASP A 240 -21.20 -2.84 6.02
N LEU A 241 -20.60 -1.68 6.25
CA LEU A 241 -19.16 -1.53 6.13
C LEU A 241 -18.54 -1.43 7.53
N VAL A 242 -17.39 -2.07 7.71
CA VAL A 242 -16.51 -1.84 8.86
C VAL A 242 -15.35 -0.99 8.40
N LEU A 243 -15.29 0.23 8.93
CA LEU A 243 -14.22 1.20 8.69
C LEU A 243 -13.20 1.09 9.82
N GLN A 244 -12.03 0.52 9.53
CA GLN A 244 -10.89 0.54 10.44
C GLN A 244 -10.07 1.80 10.17
N ILE A 245 -9.82 2.60 11.20
CA ILE A 245 -8.94 3.77 11.12
C ILE A 245 -7.75 3.54 12.06
N HIS A 246 -6.56 3.75 11.52
CA HIS A 246 -5.33 3.91 12.27
C HIS A 246 -5.11 5.40 12.55
N TYR A 247 -5.18 5.77 13.82
CA TYR A 247 -4.92 7.12 14.30
C TYR A 247 -3.50 7.24 14.87
N HIS A 248 -2.81 8.30 14.43
CA HIS A 248 -1.53 8.73 14.97
C HIS A 248 -1.72 10.06 15.74
N PRO A 249 -1.36 10.14 17.04
CA PRO A 249 -1.48 11.37 17.82
C PRO A 249 -0.70 12.54 17.21
N SER A 250 -1.29 13.74 17.19
CA SER A 250 -0.69 14.93 16.56
C SER A 250 0.16 15.79 17.51
N GLY A 251 0.26 15.40 18.79
CA GLY A 251 0.81 16.23 19.86
C GLY A 251 -0.22 17.12 20.58
N LYS A 252 -1.51 17.05 20.19
CA LYS A 252 -2.64 17.75 20.82
C LYS A 252 -3.90 16.87 20.79
N PRO A 253 -4.84 17.03 21.74
CA PRO A 253 -6.12 16.33 21.66
C PRO A 253 -6.86 16.78 20.40
N GLU A 254 -7.38 15.81 19.64
CA GLU A 254 -8.02 16.02 18.36
C GLU A 254 -9.32 15.21 18.30
N GLU A 255 -10.21 15.59 17.39
CA GLU A 255 -11.42 14.81 17.08
C GLU A 255 -11.42 14.43 15.60
N ASP A 256 -12.03 13.29 15.28
CA ASP A 256 -12.28 12.86 13.91
C ASP A 256 -13.69 12.26 13.76
N GLN A 257 -14.39 12.61 12.69
CA GLN A 257 -15.62 11.96 12.28
C GLN A 257 -15.65 11.74 10.76
N SER A 258 -14.69 10.96 10.28
CA SER A 258 -14.51 10.62 8.87
C SER A 258 -15.76 10.01 8.20
N SER A 259 -15.79 10.07 6.87
CA SER A 259 -16.90 9.55 6.05
C SER A 259 -16.43 8.75 4.83
N LEU A 260 -17.36 7.95 4.30
CA LEU A 260 -17.24 7.23 3.04
C LEU A 260 -18.31 7.71 2.06
N GLY A 261 -17.89 8.03 0.84
CA GLY A 261 -18.77 8.24 -0.31
C GLY A 261 -18.83 6.97 -1.15
N LEU A 262 -20.05 6.53 -1.47
CA LEU A 262 -20.32 5.39 -2.33
C LEU A 262 -20.98 5.90 -3.61
N SER A 263 -20.39 5.57 -4.76
CA SER A 263 -21.02 5.76 -6.06
C SER A 263 -21.51 4.43 -6.60
N PHE A 264 -22.77 4.37 -7.00
CA PHE A 264 -23.43 3.17 -7.51
C PHE A 264 -23.35 3.08 -9.03
N SER A 265 -23.63 1.90 -9.56
CA SER A 265 -23.63 1.58 -10.99
C SER A 265 -24.42 0.29 -11.25
N GLY A 266 -24.32 -0.24 -12.48
CA GLY A 266 -24.80 -1.58 -12.82
C GLY A 266 -23.83 -2.70 -12.43
N PRO A 267 -24.19 -3.97 -12.71
CA PRO A 267 -23.34 -5.10 -12.45
C PRO A 267 -22.00 -5.01 -13.20
N PRO A 268 -20.92 -5.57 -12.63
CA PRO A 268 -19.62 -5.59 -13.27
C PRO A 268 -19.57 -6.54 -14.46
N SER A 269 -18.75 -6.19 -15.45
CA SER A 269 -18.44 -7.06 -16.58
C SER A 269 -17.17 -7.89 -16.34
N ARG A 270 -16.32 -7.51 -15.37
CA ARG A 270 -15.09 -8.21 -15.03
C ARG A 270 -15.06 -8.63 -13.57
N GLY A 271 -14.35 -9.73 -13.28
CA GLY A 271 -14.13 -10.16 -11.92
C GLY A 271 -13.01 -9.35 -11.27
N ARG A 272 -13.18 -8.98 -10.00
CA ARG A 272 -12.13 -8.33 -9.22
C ARG A 272 -11.97 -9.03 -7.89
N THR A 273 -10.73 -9.33 -7.53
CA THR A 273 -10.38 -10.00 -6.28
C THR A 273 -8.96 -9.66 -5.86
N ALA A 274 -8.46 -10.32 -4.82
CA ALA A 274 -7.07 -10.24 -4.41
C ALA A 274 -6.46 -11.64 -4.36
N ALA A 275 -5.19 -11.74 -4.76
CA ALA A 275 -4.32 -12.85 -4.35
C ALA A 275 -3.44 -12.33 -3.20
N ILE A 276 -3.41 -13.05 -2.09
CA ILE A 276 -2.64 -12.66 -0.90
C ILE A 276 -1.46 -13.61 -0.80
N MET A 277 -0.25 -13.07 -0.87
CA MET A 277 0.98 -13.79 -0.58
C MET A 277 1.41 -13.44 0.83
N PHE A 278 1.79 -14.45 1.60
CA PHE A 278 2.32 -14.23 2.93
C PHE A 278 3.16 -15.39 3.43
N ASN A 279 3.93 -15.16 4.49
CA ASN A 279 4.64 -16.21 5.21
C ASN A 279 4.55 -15.93 6.72
N THR A 280 3.96 -16.87 7.45
CA THR A 280 3.79 -16.78 8.91
C THR A 280 4.93 -17.37 9.72
N ARG A 281 5.90 -18.02 9.08
CA ARG A 281 7.07 -18.65 9.74
C ARG A 281 8.18 -17.63 10.00
N ILE A 282 7.82 -16.47 10.56
CA ILE A 282 8.77 -15.43 10.97
C ILE A 282 9.22 -15.71 12.40
N ASN A 283 10.53 -15.81 12.61
CA ASN A 283 11.15 -15.96 13.93
C ASN A 283 12.55 -15.34 13.92
N ILE A 284 12.60 -14.00 13.96
CA ILE A 284 13.81 -13.19 13.81
C ILE A 284 14.57 -13.18 15.15
N PRO A 285 15.80 -13.71 15.23
CA PRO A 285 16.60 -13.64 16.43
C PRO A 285 16.94 -12.19 16.83
N PRO A 286 17.09 -11.89 18.14
CA PRO A 286 17.66 -10.61 18.56
C PRO A 286 19.05 -10.41 17.95
N GLY A 287 19.33 -9.23 17.43
CA GLY A 287 20.66 -8.88 16.91
C GLY A 287 20.90 -9.30 15.46
N ASP A 288 20.00 -10.04 14.82
CA ASP A 288 20.15 -10.48 13.42
C ASP A 288 19.97 -9.29 12.46
N PRO A 289 21.02 -8.85 11.73
CA PRO A 289 20.92 -7.71 10.84
C PRO A 289 20.32 -8.05 9.48
N HIS A 290 20.08 -9.33 9.18
CA HIS A 290 19.70 -9.80 7.85
C HIS A 290 18.92 -11.12 7.90
N TYR A 291 17.65 -11.02 8.25
CA TYR A 291 16.72 -12.15 8.22
C TYR A 291 15.86 -12.09 6.95
N VAL A 292 15.78 -13.18 6.18
CA VAL A 292 15.07 -13.22 4.89
C VAL A 292 13.84 -14.11 4.98
N VAL A 293 12.70 -13.58 4.53
CA VAL A 293 11.43 -14.30 4.44
C VAL A 293 10.99 -14.34 2.98
N LYS A 294 10.60 -15.52 2.51
CA LYS A 294 10.11 -15.71 1.13
C LYS A 294 8.73 -16.33 1.11
N SER A 295 7.96 -16.06 0.06
CA SER A 295 6.72 -16.77 -0.23
C SER A 295 6.51 -16.82 -1.75
N SER A 296 5.69 -17.76 -2.20
CA SER A 296 5.35 -17.88 -3.61
C SER A 296 3.92 -18.40 -3.81
N LEU A 297 3.31 -18.03 -4.93
CA LEU A 297 2.08 -18.66 -5.42
C LEU A 297 2.17 -18.92 -6.92
N VAL A 298 1.34 -19.82 -7.43
CA VAL A 298 1.18 -20.04 -8.87
C VAL A 298 -0.22 -19.60 -9.29
N LEU A 299 -0.30 -18.77 -10.32
CA LEU A 299 -1.58 -18.29 -10.82
C LEU A 299 -2.34 -19.43 -11.51
N PRO A 300 -3.56 -19.80 -11.04
CA PRO A 300 -4.26 -20.98 -11.55
C PRO A 300 -4.98 -20.73 -12.89
N ARG A 301 -4.97 -19.47 -13.38
CA ARG A 301 -5.56 -19.01 -14.64
C ARG A 301 -4.89 -17.72 -15.10
N ASP A 302 -5.20 -17.31 -16.32
CA ASP A 302 -4.83 -16.01 -16.85
C ASP A 302 -5.52 -14.91 -16.01
N VAL A 303 -4.74 -13.88 -15.66
CA VAL A 303 -5.21 -12.75 -14.87
C VAL A 303 -4.63 -11.45 -15.39
N GLU A 304 -5.25 -10.34 -15.01
CA GLU A 304 -4.62 -9.02 -15.05
C GLU A 304 -4.31 -8.55 -13.63
N LEU A 305 -3.10 -8.03 -13.41
CA LEU A 305 -2.70 -7.43 -12.15
C LEU A 305 -2.86 -5.91 -12.22
N GLY A 306 -3.87 -5.37 -11.54
CA GLY A 306 -4.17 -3.93 -11.53
C GLY A 306 -3.36 -3.13 -10.52
N GLY A 307 -2.80 -3.78 -9.50
CA GLY A 307 -1.96 -3.14 -8.50
C GLY A 307 -1.36 -4.11 -7.50
N ILE A 308 -0.46 -3.60 -6.67
CA ILE A 308 0.26 -4.37 -5.65
C ILE A 308 0.43 -3.53 -4.38
N THR A 309 0.25 -4.16 -3.22
CA THR A 309 0.46 -3.53 -1.90
C THR A 309 1.30 -4.46 -1.03
N PRO A 310 2.63 -4.28 -1.01
CA PRO A 310 3.52 -4.92 -0.04
C PRO A 310 3.29 -4.36 1.38
N HIS A 311 3.45 -5.19 2.40
CA HIS A 311 3.27 -4.81 3.80
C HIS A 311 4.16 -5.64 4.75
N ALA A 312 4.82 -4.93 5.66
CA ALA A 312 5.57 -5.45 6.81
C ALA A 312 5.64 -4.38 7.91
N HIS A 313 6.21 -4.68 9.07
CA HIS A 313 6.35 -3.74 10.18
C HIS A 313 7.74 -3.09 10.23
N TYR A 314 8.19 -2.73 11.43
CA TYR A 314 9.31 -1.81 11.68
C TYR A 314 10.70 -2.36 11.35
N LEU A 315 10.90 -3.68 11.45
CA LEU A 315 12.19 -4.33 11.21
C LEU A 315 12.45 -4.56 9.72
N CYS A 316 11.40 -4.61 8.89
CA CYS A 316 11.57 -4.79 7.46
C CYS A 316 12.37 -3.63 6.84
N LYS A 317 13.32 -3.97 5.96
CA LYS A 317 14.19 -3.04 5.25
C LYS A 317 13.92 -3.05 3.76
N GLU A 318 13.72 -4.23 3.19
CA GLU A 318 13.63 -4.43 1.75
C GLU A 318 12.51 -5.40 1.41
N MET A 319 11.82 -5.14 0.30
CA MET A 319 10.75 -5.97 -0.24
C MET A 319 10.91 -6.08 -1.75
N LYS A 320 10.99 -7.31 -2.27
CA LYS A 320 11.08 -7.56 -3.70
C LYS A 320 10.05 -8.59 -4.14
N ILE A 321 9.33 -8.30 -5.22
CA ILE A 321 8.32 -9.20 -5.78
C ILE A 321 8.46 -9.25 -7.29
N ALA A 322 8.48 -10.46 -7.85
CA ALA A 322 8.61 -10.69 -9.29
C ALA A 322 7.69 -11.84 -9.74
N ALA A 323 7.25 -11.78 -11.00
CA ALA A 323 6.51 -12.83 -11.66
C ALA A 323 7.42 -13.57 -12.65
N TYR A 324 7.48 -14.89 -12.54
CA TYR A 324 8.20 -15.78 -13.45
C TYR A 324 7.17 -16.44 -14.37
N LEU A 325 7.19 -16.07 -15.64
CA LEU A 325 6.19 -16.48 -16.60
C LEU A 325 6.52 -17.89 -17.15
N PRO A 326 5.52 -18.64 -17.65
CA PRO A 326 5.72 -19.97 -18.24
C PRO A 326 6.66 -20.00 -19.44
N ASP A 327 6.85 -18.88 -20.14
CA ASP A 327 7.78 -18.75 -21.26
C ASP A 327 9.25 -18.54 -20.82
N GLY A 328 9.50 -18.47 -19.51
CA GLY A 328 10.80 -18.25 -18.91
C GLY A 328 11.17 -16.78 -18.69
N SER A 329 10.34 -15.84 -19.14
CA SER A 329 10.55 -14.42 -18.86
C SER A 329 10.26 -14.07 -17.40
N VAL A 330 10.88 -12.98 -16.92
CA VAL A 330 10.72 -12.48 -15.55
C VAL A 330 10.21 -11.05 -15.61
N GLU A 331 9.03 -10.82 -15.05
CA GLU A 331 8.40 -9.51 -14.94
C GLU A 331 8.62 -8.96 -13.51
N PRO A 332 9.41 -7.90 -13.32
CA PRO A 332 9.58 -7.28 -12.01
C PRO A 332 8.30 -6.53 -11.61
N LEU A 333 7.66 -6.96 -10.51
CA LEU A 333 6.39 -6.37 -10.08
C LEU A 333 6.60 -5.14 -9.20
N ILE A 334 7.48 -5.24 -8.20
CA ILE A 334 7.86 -4.12 -7.33
C ILE A 334 9.17 -4.41 -6.61
N TRP A 335 9.95 -3.36 -6.34
CA TRP A 335 11.09 -3.41 -5.44
C TRP A 335 11.09 -2.17 -4.55
N ILE A 336 11.14 -2.37 -3.24
CA ILE A 336 11.26 -1.35 -2.22
C ILE A 336 12.55 -1.64 -1.44
N LYS A 337 13.57 -0.81 -1.61
CA LYS A 337 14.88 -1.00 -0.95
C LYS A 337 15.01 -0.36 0.43
N ASP A 338 14.10 0.55 0.75
CA ASP A 338 14.04 1.27 2.03
C ASP A 338 12.59 1.33 2.51
N TRP A 339 12.07 0.18 2.93
CA TRP A 339 10.76 0.09 3.55
C TRP A 339 10.68 0.98 4.79
N ASP A 340 9.55 1.66 4.93
CA ASP A 340 9.25 2.51 6.08
C ASP A 340 7.80 2.27 6.47
N PHE A 341 7.58 1.73 7.67
CA PHE A 341 6.25 1.42 8.19
C PHE A 341 5.32 2.64 8.29
N ASN A 342 5.87 3.86 8.33
CA ASN A 342 5.06 5.09 8.33
C ASN A 342 4.54 5.45 6.92
N TRP A 343 5.01 4.77 5.87
CA TRP A 343 4.65 5.07 4.48
C TRP A 343 4.09 3.84 3.79
N GLN A 344 2.93 3.39 4.28
CA GLN A 344 2.19 2.27 3.73
C GLN A 344 1.31 2.76 2.58
N GLY A 345 1.60 2.31 1.36
CA GLY A 345 0.88 2.72 0.16
C GLY A 345 0.64 1.57 -0.79
N GLY A 346 -0.46 1.65 -1.54
CA GLY A 346 -0.71 0.77 -2.69
C GLY A 346 -0.13 1.35 -3.97
N TYR A 347 0.33 0.46 -4.86
CA TYR A 347 0.94 0.81 -6.13
C TYR A 347 0.04 0.34 -7.26
N GLN A 348 -0.57 1.27 -7.99
CA GLN A 348 -1.49 0.97 -9.09
C GLN A 348 -0.73 0.99 -10.40
N TYR A 349 -0.78 -0.08 -11.20
CA TYR A 349 -0.06 -0.09 -12.48
C TYR A 349 -0.72 0.87 -13.48
N LYS A 350 0.09 1.55 -14.32
CA LYS A 350 -0.41 2.43 -15.40
C LYS A 350 -1.32 1.68 -16.37
N LYS A 351 -0.98 0.41 -16.62
CA LYS A 351 -1.78 -0.55 -17.37
C LYS A 351 -1.77 -1.85 -16.57
N PRO A 352 -2.91 -2.52 -16.37
CA PRO A 352 -2.92 -3.83 -15.75
C PRO A 352 -1.97 -4.79 -16.46
N LEU A 353 -1.18 -5.55 -15.70
CA LEU A 353 -0.22 -6.49 -16.25
C LEU A 353 -0.90 -7.83 -16.53
N ALA A 354 -0.92 -8.27 -17.78
CA ALA A 354 -1.44 -9.58 -18.15
C ALA A 354 -0.45 -10.67 -17.72
N LEU A 355 -0.87 -11.56 -16.82
CA LEU A 355 -0.08 -12.68 -16.33
C LEU A 355 -0.77 -14.00 -16.72
N PRO A 356 -0.14 -14.85 -17.53
CA PRO A 356 -0.75 -16.12 -17.94
C PRO A 356 -0.84 -17.11 -16.79
N LYS A 357 -1.76 -18.07 -16.91
CA LYS A 357 -1.83 -19.27 -16.07
C LYS A 357 -0.47 -19.93 -15.93
N GLY A 358 -0.14 -20.38 -14.73
CA GLY A 358 1.15 -21.01 -14.44
C GLY A 358 2.27 -20.03 -14.14
N THR A 359 2.02 -18.71 -14.28
CA THR A 359 2.94 -17.69 -13.75
C THR A 359 3.14 -17.90 -12.26
N ARG A 360 4.40 -17.95 -11.85
CA ARG A 360 4.80 -18.08 -10.45
C ARG A 360 5.21 -16.73 -9.93
N VAL A 361 4.49 -16.22 -8.94
CA VAL A 361 4.82 -14.96 -8.28
C VAL A 361 5.62 -15.28 -7.03
N GLU A 362 6.79 -14.66 -6.87
CA GLU A 362 7.63 -14.78 -5.67
C GLU A 362 7.74 -13.45 -4.95
N MET A 363 7.78 -13.51 -3.63
CA MET A 363 8.14 -12.40 -2.75
C MET A 363 9.37 -12.76 -1.90
N GLU A 364 10.22 -11.78 -1.66
CA GLU A 364 11.39 -11.86 -0.78
C GLU A 364 11.52 -10.58 0.02
N TYR A 365 11.38 -10.68 1.34
CA TYR A 365 11.49 -9.56 2.28
C TYR A 365 12.69 -9.77 3.20
N THR A 366 13.40 -8.68 3.50
CA THR A 366 14.57 -8.67 4.37
C THR A 366 14.31 -7.81 5.60
N TYR A 367 14.69 -8.31 6.78
CA TYR A 367 14.51 -7.66 8.07
C TYR A 367 15.85 -7.45 8.78
N ASP A 368 15.94 -6.38 9.57
CA ASP A 368 17.08 -6.03 10.40
C ASP A 368 16.62 -5.84 11.85
N ASN A 369 16.90 -6.83 12.70
CA ASN A 369 16.66 -6.83 14.14
C ASN A 369 17.94 -6.54 14.94
N SER A 370 18.91 -5.85 14.34
CA SER A 370 20.13 -5.44 15.03
C SER A 370 19.93 -4.18 15.87
N GLU A 371 20.86 -3.90 16.78
CA GLU A 371 20.91 -2.64 17.56
C GLU A 371 21.12 -1.41 16.67
N ASN A 372 21.67 -1.60 15.46
CA ASN A 372 21.98 -0.52 14.53
C ASN A 372 20.78 -0.09 13.68
N ASN A 373 19.66 -0.83 13.72
CA ASN A 373 18.45 -0.43 13.01
C ASN A 373 17.74 0.69 13.81
N PRO A 374 17.73 1.95 13.33
CA PRO A 374 17.07 3.04 14.04
C PRO A 374 15.54 2.90 14.07
N ARG A 375 14.97 2.00 13.27
CA ARG A 375 13.54 1.69 13.26
C ARG A 375 13.18 0.54 14.21
N ASN A 376 14.14 -0.11 14.86
CA ASN A 376 13.85 -1.20 15.80
C ASN A 376 13.04 -0.65 17.00
N PRO A 377 11.81 -1.14 17.27
CA PRO A 377 11.00 -0.65 18.38
C PRO A 377 11.45 -1.18 19.75
N ALA A 378 12.49 -2.02 19.81
CA ALA A 378 13.02 -2.61 21.02
C ALA A 378 14.52 -2.31 21.19
N HIS A 379 14.88 -1.77 22.36
CA HIS A 379 16.26 -1.53 22.77
C HIS A 379 16.48 -2.05 24.20
N PRO A 380 17.27 -3.12 24.40
CA PRO A 380 17.97 -3.92 23.39
C PRO A 380 17.00 -4.73 22.49
N PRO A 381 17.44 -5.21 21.30
CA PRO A 381 16.64 -6.06 20.44
C PRO A 381 16.12 -7.30 21.15
N VAL A 382 14.90 -7.71 20.79
CA VAL A 382 14.24 -8.92 21.29
C VAL A 382 13.88 -9.85 20.15
N ARG A 383 13.54 -11.09 20.45
CA ARG A 383 13.08 -12.03 19.43
C ARG A 383 11.74 -11.56 18.89
N VAL A 384 11.61 -11.44 17.58
CA VAL A 384 10.38 -11.02 16.91
C VAL A 384 9.79 -12.19 16.11
N ARG A 385 8.48 -12.38 16.21
CA ARG A 385 7.74 -13.42 15.50
C ARG A 385 6.72 -12.80 14.56
N TRP A 386 6.10 -13.65 13.74
CA TRP A 386 4.93 -13.22 13.00
C TRP A 386 3.85 -12.76 13.98
N GLY A 387 3.23 -11.63 13.69
CA GLY A 387 2.13 -11.11 14.49
C GLY A 387 1.53 -9.86 13.89
N GLU A 388 0.31 -9.54 14.30
CA GLU A 388 -0.34 -8.33 13.83
C GLU A 388 0.18 -7.08 14.55
N GLN A 389 0.80 -7.21 15.73
CA GLN A 389 1.29 -6.06 16.52
C GLN A 389 2.39 -5.32 15.77
N THR A 390 2.46 -4.01 15.94
CA THR A 390 3.52 -3.21 15.31
C THR A 390 4.91 -3.62 15.77
N LYS A 391 5.04 -4.24 16.95
CA LYS A 391 6.28 -4.81 17.49
C LYS A 391 6.51 -6.29 17.09
N ASP A 392 5.51 -6.93 16.52
CA ASP A 392 5.66 -8.19 15.80
C ASP A 392 6.06 -7.87 14.34
N GLU A 393 6.21 -8.89 13.49
CA GLU A 393 6.47 -8.70 12.06
C GLU A 393 5.46 -9.38 11.15
N MET A 394 5.38 -8.85 9.92
CA MET A 394 4.58 -9.41 8.84
C MET A 394 5.39 -9.51 7.56
N ALA A 395 5.07 -10.51 6.75
CA ALA A 395 5.51 -10.62 5.36
C ALA A 395 4.27 -10.84 4.51
N VAL A 396 3.64 -9.76 4.03
CA VAL A 396 2.39 -9.85 3.25
C VAL A 396 2.50 -9.02 1.98
N ALA A 397 1.93 -9.53 0.88
CA ALA A 397 1.68 -8.77 -0.34
C ALA A 397 0.27 -9.01 -0.84
N PHE A 398 -0.48 -7.93 -1.07
CA PHE A 398 -1.79 -7.97 -1.70
C PHE A 398 -1.66 -7.68 -3.19
N LEU A 399 -2.05 -8.64 -4.01
CA LEU A 399 -2.09 -8.51 -5.47
C LEU A 399 -3.52 -8.22 -5.90
N ALA A 400 -3.79 -7.03 -6.46
CA ALA A 400 -5.11 -6.68 -6.95
C ALA A 400 -5.36 -7.34 -8.32
N VAL A 401 -6.15 -8.42 -8.31
CA VAL A 401 -6.37 -9.30 -9.47
C VAL A 401 -7.67 -8.93 -10.17
N VAL A 402 -7.60 -8.89 -11.49
CA VAL A 402 -8.73 -8.72 -12.40
C VAL A 402 -8.87 -9.99 -13.25
N LEU A 403 -10.10 -10.47 -13.38
CA LEU A 403 -10.49 -11.68 -14.09
C LEU A 403 -11.43 -11.35 -15.26
N PRO A 404 -11.52 -12.23 -16.28
CA PRO A 404 -12.41 -12.02 -17.41
C PRO A 404 -13.88 -11.85 -17.03
N SER A 405 -14.38 -12.60 -16.04
CA SER A 405 -15.77 -12.55 -15.61
C SER A 405 -15.91 -12.48 -14.07
N PRO A 406 -16.97 -11.83 -13.53
CA PRO A 406 -17.30 -11.91 -12.10
C PRO A 406 -17.48 -13.34 -11.59
N SER A 407 -18.00 -14.25 -12.42
CA SER A 407 -18.21 -15.66 -12.06
C SER A 407 -16.91 -16.42 -11.76
N ASP A 408 -15.77 -15.91 -12.22
CA ASP A 408 -14.47 -16.54 -12.04
C ASP A 408 -13.90 -16.37 -10.63
N VAL A 409 -14.34 -15.34 -9.90
CA VAL A 409 -13.75 -14.91 -8.61
C VAL A 409 -13.75 -16.03 -7.58
N GLN A 410 -14.88 -16.72 -7.41
CA GLN A 410 -15.02 -17.76 -6.40
C GLN A 410 -14.07 -18.93 -6.66
N SER A 411 -14.06 -19.46 -7.88
CA SER A 411 -13.18 -20.57 -8.27
C SER A 411 -11.70 -20.20 -8.16
N PHE A 412 -11.34 -18.96 -8.51
CA PHE A 412 -9.98 -18.45 -8.37
C PHE A 412 -9.53 -18.42 -6.90
N GLN A 413 -10.36 -17.88 -6.00
CA GLN A 413 -10.06 -17.82 -4.56
C GLN A 413 -9.98 -19.21 -3.92
N GLN A 414 -10.83 -20.15 -4.35
CA GLN A 414 -10.77 -21.54 -3.89
C GLN A 414 -9.45 -22.21 -4.32
N GLN A 415 -9.01 -21.99 -5.56
CA GLN A 415 -7.76 -22.55 -6.08
C GLN A 415 -6.52 -21.97 -5.39
N LEU A 416 -6.53 -20.68 -5.04
CA LEU A 416 -5.45 -20.08 -4.23
C LEU A 416 -5.46 -20.59 -2.79
N SER A 417 -6.64 -20.69 -2.17
CA SER A 417 -6.78 -21.26 -0.83
C SER A 417 -6.28 -22.69 -0.77
N ALA A 418 -6.55 -23.49 -1.81
CA ALA A 418 -6.03 -24.85 -1.92
C ALA A 418 -4.49 -24.87 -1.95
N GLN A 419 -3.86 -24.07 -2.82
CA GLN A 419 -2.38 -23.94 -2.88
C GLN A 419 -1.78 -23.55 -1.54
N TYR A 420 -2.44 -22.64 -0.83
CA TYR A 420 -2.01 -22.22 0.48
C TYR A 420 -2.04 -23.37 1.51
N LEU A 421 -3.14 -24.14 1.53
CA LEU A 421 -3.22 -25.34 2.36
C LEU A 421 -2.14 -26.36 1.95
N GLU A 422 -1.85 -26.54 0.65
CA GLU A 422 -0.75 -27.42 0.23
C GLU A 422 0.60 -26.96 0.77
N THR A 423 0.83 -25.64 0.86
CA THR A 423 2.08 -25.07 1.40
C THR A 423 2.16 -25.19 2.92
N ILE A 424 1.03 -25.05 3.63
CA ILE A 424 0.99 -25.36 5.06
C ILE A 424 1.36 -26.82 5.26
N PHE A 425 0.65 -27.72 4.56
CA PHE A 425 0.71 -29.17 4.73
C PHE A 425 1.88 -29.85 4.02
N SER A 426 2.73 -29.14 3.28
CA SER A 426 3.93 -29.72 2.66
C SER A 426 5.01 -29.95 3.73
N GLY A 427 4.90 -31.05 4.48
CA GLY A 427 5.83 -31.46 5.55
C GLY A 427 5.14 -32.31 6.63
N GLU A 428 5.87 -32.72 7.67
CA GLU A 428 5.21 -33.10 8.94
C GLU A 428 4.62 -31.82 9.53
N VAL A 429 3.30 -31.80 9.73
CA VAL A 429 2.57 -30.62 10.21
C VAL A 429 1.76 -30.97 11.43
N THR A 430 1.87 -30.14 12.46
CA THR A 430 1.05 -30.18 13.65
C THR A 430 -0.03 -29.10 13.60
N LEU A 431 -1.07 -29.23 14.42
CA LEU A 431 -2.05 -28.15 14.61
C LEU A 431 -1.44 -26.86 15.16
N GLU A 432 -0.26 -26.94 15.78
CA GLU A 432 0.50 -25.80 16.31
C GLU A 432 1.15 -24.98 15.19
N ASP A 433 1.38 -25.59 14.02
CA ASP A 433 1.93 -24.93 12.82
C ASP A 433 0.85 -24.15 12.03
N LEU A 434 -0.42 -24.24 12.44
CA LEU A 434 -1.49 -23.48 11.80
C LEU A 434 -1.33 -21.98 12.03
N PRO A 435 -1.60 -21.15 11.01
CA PRO A 435 -1.52 -19.69 11.13
C PRO A 435 -2.31 -19.20 12.34
N PRO A 436 -1.70 -18.40 13.24
CA PRO A 436 -2.37 -17.90 14.44
C PRO A 436 -3.70 -17.17 14.15
N GLU A 437 -3.85 -16.62 12.94
CA GLU A 437 -4.83 -15.62 12.47
C GLU A 437 -6.02 -16.29 11.81
N MET A 438 -5.96 -17.61 11.65
CA MET A 438 -7.14 -18.37 11.31
C MET A 438 -8.22 -18.00 12.33
N THR A 439 -9.30 -17.43 11.82
CA THR A 439 -10.50 -17.15 12.61
C THR A 439 -10.89 -18.43 13.36
N PRO A 440 -11.53 -18.34 14.53
CA PRO A 440 -11.95 -19.53 15.27
C PRO A 440 -12.68 -20.56 14.40
N GLN A 441 -13.46 -20.09 13.43
CA GLN A 441 -14.18 -20.93 12.45
C GLN A 441 -13.27 -21.59 11.41
N GLN A 442 -12.29 -20.85 10.86
CA GLN A 442 -11.28 -21.42 9.97
C GLN A 442 -10.42 -22.42 10.71
N ARG A 443 -9.97 -22.08 11.93
CA ARG A 443 -9.19 -22.98 12.78
C ARG A 443 -10.00 -24.23 13.10
N GLN A 444 -11.26 -24.10 13.50
CA GLN A 444 -12.14 -25.25 13.75
C GLN A 444 -12.33 -26.12 12.50
N THR A 445 -12.49 -25.50 11.33
CA THR A 445 -12.63 -26.23 10.06
C THR A 445 -11.35 -26.95 9.68
N VAL A 446 -10.21 -26.28 9.79
CA VAL A 446 -8.89 -26.86 9.49
C VAL A 446 -8.52 -27.92 10.51
N THR A 447 -8.84 -27.74 11.79
CA THR A 447 -8.68 -28.76 12.83
C THR A 447 -9.59 -29.96 12.59
N MET A 448 -10.84 -29.75 12.18
CA MET A 448 -11.75 -30.85 11.81
C MET A 448 -11.21 -31.64 10.63
N ILE A 449 -10.73 -30.94 9.59
CA ILE A 449 -10.11 -31.56 8.43
C ILE A 449 -8.82 -32.28 8.83
N PHE A 450 -7.94 -31.65 9.61
CA PHE A 450 -6.72 -32.26 10.14
C PHE A 450 -7.04 -33.57 10.85
N ASN A 451 -7.96 -33.56 11.82
CA ASN A 451 -8.37 -34.73 12.57
C ASN A 451 -9.07 -35.81 11.70
N LEU A 452 -9.63 -35.44 10.55
CA LEU A 452 -10.21 -36.38 9.61
C LEU A 452 -9.13 -37.16 8.85
N PHE A 453 -7.98 -36.54 8.62
CA PHE A 453 -6.87 -37.11 7.86
C PHE A 453 -5.72 -37.65 8.72
N ASP A 454 -5.61 -37.24 9.99
CA ASP A 454 -4.75 -37.85 11.02
C ASP A 454 -5.33 -39.21 11.43
N LYS A 455 -5.07 -40.23 10.61
CA LYS A 455 -5.57 -41.60 10.79
C LYS A 455 -4.84 -42.29 11.92
N ASN A 456 -3.56 -42.00 12.09
CA ASN A 456 -2.71 -42.63 13.10
C ASN A 456 -2.89 -41.98 14.51
N LYS A 457 -3.52 -40.80 14.58
CA LYS A 457 -3.83 -40.02 15.79
C LYS A 457 -2.60 -39.59 16.59
N ASP A 458 -1.48 -39.37 15.91
CA ASP A 458 -0.24 -38.94 16.53
C ASP A 458 -0.14 -37.40 16.67
N GLY A 459 -1.17 -36.67 16.20
CA GLY A 459 -1.23 -35.21 16.25
C GLY A 459 -0.40 -34.55 15.14
N LYS A 460 0.03 -35.32 14.15
CA LYS A 460 0.71 -34.88 12.93
C LYS A 460 0.00 -35.47 11.71
N LEU A 461 0.20 -34.85 10.55
CA LEU A 461 -0.11 -35.51 9.28
C LEU A 461 1.18 -36.03 8.67
N ASP A 462 1.25 -37.34 8.48
CA ASP A 462 2.33 -37.96 7.73
C ASP A 462 2.18 -37.73 6.20
N ARG A 463 3.16 -38.18 5.43
CA ARG A 463 3.18 -37.95 3.98
C ARG A 463 1.97 -38.55 3.24
N GLU A 464 1.46 -39.69 3.69
CA GLU A 464 0.29 -40.35 3.07
C GLU A 464 -1.01 -39.65 3.45
N GLU A 465 -1.13 -39.22 4.70
CA GLU A 465 -2.26 -38.48 5.23
C GLU A 465 -2.37 -37.08 4.59
N VAL A 466 -1.24 -36.38 4.44
CA VAL A 466 -1.13 -35.15 3.66
C VAL A 466 -1.56 -35.41 2.22
N ALA A 467 -1.06 -36.46 1.56
CA ALA A 467 -1.43 -36.74 0.17
C ALA A 467 -2.94 -36.94 -0.01
N ALA A 468 -3.58 -37.70 0.90
CA ALA A 468 -5.03 -37.91 0.90
C ALA A 468 -5.81 -36.61 1.18
N LEU A 469 -5.33 -35.77 2.09
CA LEU A 469 -5.90 -34.45 2.36
C LEU A 469 -5.83 -33.55 1.11
N LEU A 470 -4.67 -33.50 0.45
CA LEU A 470 -4.49 -32.70 -0.76
C LEU A 470 -5.36 -33.20 -1.91
N GLU A 471 -5.53 -34.51 -2.06
CA GLU A 471 -6.46 -35.09 -3.04
C GLU A 471 -7.92 -34.74 -2.74
N PHE A 472 -8.33 -34.77 -1.46
CA PHE A 472 -9.65 -34.31 -1.03
C PHE A 472 -9.89 -32.82 -1.33
N VAL A 473 -8.89 -31.97 -1.07
CA VAL A 473 -8.98 -30.53 -1.39
C VAL A 473 -9.04 -30.32 -2.91
N ARG A 474 -8.29 -31.10 -3.69
CA ARG A 474 -8.27 -31.04 -5.17
C ARG A 474 -9.52 -31.62 -5.82
N SER A 475 -10.24 -32.55 -5.20
CA SER A 475 -11.41 -33.21 -5.78
C SER A 475 -12.72 -32.43 -5.59
N ARG A 476 -12.72 -31.39 -4.75
CA ARG A 476 -13.84 -30.42 -4.64
C ARG A 476 -13.76 -29.27 -5.67
N ARG A 477 -13.03 -29.48 -6.77
CA ARG A 477 -12.84 -28.56 -7.91
C ARG A 477 -14.13 -28.25 -8.66
#